data_AF-A0AAJ1TUJ2-F1
#
_entry.id   AF-A0AAJ1TUJ2-F1
#
_cell.length_a   1.000
_cell.length_b   1.000
_cell.length_c   1.000
_cell.angle_alpha   90.00
_cell.angle_beta   90.00
_cell.angle_gamma   90.00
#
_symmetry.space_group_name_H-M   'P 1'
#
loop_
_entity.id
_entity.type
_entity.pdbx_description
1 polymer ?
#
loop_
_entity_poly.entity_id
_entity_poly.type
_entity_poly.pdbx_seq_one_letter_code
_entity_poly.pdbx_strand_id
1 'polypeptide(L)' 'MTDLLDKAVAKARDLAPEMQDEIARMMLAFVNEEAPLYQFTPEEEAELDESGAARGDFATDAEVRVIRAKYGL' A
#
# COMPACT_ATOMS: atom_id res chain seq x y z
N MET A 1 16.02 -7.83 17.36
CA MET A 1 15.23 -7.95 16.13
C MET A 1 16.20 -8.19 14.98
N THR A 2 15.83 -7.97 13.72
CA THR A 2 16.85 -7.73 12.68
C THR A 2 17.54 -6.40 12.98
N ASP A 3 18.81 -6.26 12.58
CA ASP A 3 19.59 -5.03 12.82
C ASP A 3 18.89 -3.77 12.30
N LEU A 4 18.20 -3.89 11.16
CA LEU A 4 17.44 -2.79 10.57
C LEU A 4 16.23 -2.39 11.43
N LEU A 5 15.49 -3.38 11.95
CA LEU A 5 14.32 -3.14 12.78
C LEU A 5 14.71 -2.58 14.16
N ASP A 6 15.80 -3.06 14.75
CA ASP A 6 16.33 -2.48 16.00
C ASP A 6 16.71 -1.01 15.83
N LYS A 7 17.37 -0.66 14.71
CA LYS A 7 17.71 0.74 14.39
C LYS A 7 16.45 1.60 14.18
N ALA A 8 15.42 1.07 13.52
CA ALA A 8 14.17 1.78 13.30
C ALA A 8 13.45 2.08 14.63
N VAL A 9 13.33 1.10 15.52
CA VAL A 9 12.74 1.29 16.86
C VAL A 9 13.54 2.28 17.68
N ALA A 10 14.87 2.20 17.65
CA ALA A 10 15.74 3.15 18.35
C ALA A 10 15.51 4.60 17.88
N LYS A 11 15.32 4.82 16.58
CA LYS A 11 15.02 6.14 16.03
C LYS A 11 13.59 6.62 16.30
N ALA A 12 12.62 5.71 16.29
CA ALA A 12 11.23 6.04 16.59
C ALA A 12 11.07 6.59 18.02
N ARG A 13 11.85 6.08 18.99
CA ARG A 13 11.81 6.54 20.39
C ARG A 13 12.15 8.02 20.59
N ASP A 14 12.89 8.62 19.66
CA ASP A 14 13.30 10.04 19.72
C ASP A 14 12.22 10.98 19.15
N LEU A 15 11.15 10.44 18.54
CA LEU A 15 10.08 11.24 17.93
C LEU A 15 9.07 11.74 18.98
N ALA A 16 8.25 12.72 18.60
CA ALA A 16 7.11 13.13 19.41
C ALA A 16 6.14 11.94 19.62
N PRO A 17 5.48 11.82 20.80
CA PRO A 17 4.61 10.68 21.13
C PRO A 17 3.59 10.36 20.04
N GLU A 18 2.98 11.39 19.45
CA GLU A 18 1.97 11.24 18.40
C GLU A 18 2.54 10.56 17.15
N MET A 19 3.79 10.87 16.80
CA MET A 19 4.48 10.28 15.66
C MET A 19 4.97 8.85 15.97
N GLN A 20 5.29 8.55 17.24
CA GLN A 20 5.58 7.17 17.66
C GLN A 20 4.35 6.29 17.46
N ASP A 21 3.17 6.79 17.85
CA ASP A 21 1.89 6.09 17.71
C ASP A 21 1.46 5.91 16.24
N GLU A 22 1.75 6.88 15.37
CA GLU A 22 1.51 6.73 13.92
C GLU A 22 2.38 5.61 13.32
N ILE A 23 3.69 5.59 13.60
CA ILE A 23 4.58 4.53 13.12
C ILE A 23 4.16 3.17 13.69
N ALA A 24 3.77 3.10 14.97
CA ALA A 24 3.28 1.87 15.58
C ALA A 24 2.00 1.36 14.91
N ARG A 25 1.04 2.25 14.60
CA ARG A 25 -0.19 1.89 13.85
C ARG A 25 0.12 1.34 12.46
N MET A 26 1.03 1.97 11.72
CA MET A 26 1.46 1.46 10.41
C MET A 26 2.10 0.07 10.54
N MET A 27 3.03 -0.10 11.48
CA MET A 27 3.69 -1.40 11.69
C MET A 27 2.68 -2.48 12.06
N LEU A 28 1.74 -2.19 12.97
CA LEU A 28 0.67 -3.11 13.36
C LEU A 28 -0.24 -3.46 12.18
N ALA A 29 -0.58 -2.51 11.31
CA ALA A 29 -1.34 -2.78 10.09
C ALA A 29 -0.59 -3.71 9.12
N PHE A 30 0.74 -3.63 9.05
CA PHE A 30 1.56 -4.52 8.22
C PHE A 30 1.69 -5.94 8.78
N VAL A 31 1.72 -6.11 10.11
CA VAL A 31 1.87 -7.43 10.74
C VAL A 31 0.56 -8.12 11.08
N ASN A 32 -0.53 -7.37 11.17
CA ASN A 32 -1.83 -7.90 11.51
C ASN A 32 -2.58 -8.23 10.22
N GLU A 33 -2.60 -9.51 9.82
CA GLU A 33 -3.41 -10.01 8.69
C GLU A 33 -4.92 -9.69 8.86
N GLU A 34 -5.35 -9.32 10.08
CA GLU A 34 -6.74 -8.98 10.44
C GLU A 34 -6.97 -7.48 10.72
N ALA A 35 -5.99 -6.58 10.52
CA ALA A 35 -6.30 -5.15 10.55
C ALA A 35 -7.28 -4.85 9.40
N PRO A 36 -8.44 -4.20 9.66
CA PRO A 36 -9.39 -3.93 8.60
C PRO A 36 -8.67 -3.09 7.54
N LEU A 37 -8.50 -3.68 6.35
CA LEU A 37 -7.99 -2.97 5.19
C LEU A 37 -8.76 -1.66 5.07
N TYR A 38 -8.04 -0.58 4.76
CA TYR A 38 -8.68 0.70 4.50
C TYR A 38 -9.78 0.51 3.45
N GLN A 39 -11.03 0.76 3.85
CA GLN A 39 -12.16 0.76 2.93
C GLN A 39 -12.40 2.18 2.47
N PHE A 40 -12.33 2.38 1.16
CA PHE A 40 -12.66 3.65 0.53
C PHE A 40 -14.05 4.11 0.95
N THR A 41 -14.22 5.42 1.11
CA THR A 41 -15.57 5.98 1.22
C THR A 41 -16.29 5.86 -0.13
N PRO A 42 -17.64 5.92 -0.17
CA PRO A 42 -18.38 5.90 -1.43
C PRO A 42 -17.93 6.98 -2.43
N GLU A 43 -17.51 8.14 -1.92
CA GLU A 43 -16.97 9.23 -2.72
C GLU A 43 -15.61 8.88 -3.34
N GLU A 44 -14.70 8.29 -2.57
CA GLU A 44 -13.38 7.86 -3.07
C GLU A 44 -13.49 6.69 -4.06
N GLU A 45 -14.45 5.77 -3.84
CA GLU A 45 -14.74 4.68 -4.78
C GLU A 45 -15.29 5.20 -6.11
N ALA A 46 -16.12 6.25 -6.09
CA ALA A 46 -16.61 6.91 -7.29
C ALA A 46 -15.49 7.61 -8.08
N GLU A 47 -14.49 8.19 -7.40
CA GLU A 47 -13.32 8.77 -8.05
C GLU A 47 -12.49 7.71 -8.80
N LEU A 48 -12.41 6.47 -8.29
CA LEU A 48 -11.73 5.38 -8.98
C LEU A 48 -12.39 5.03 -10.31
N ASP A 49 -13.72 5.01 -10.36
CA ASP A 49 -14.48 4.72 -11.59
C ASP A 49 -14.29 5.81 -12.66
N GLU A 50 -14.15 7.07 -12.24
CA GLU A 50 -13.82 8.20 -13.13
C GLU A 50 -12.35 8.23 -13.60
N SER A 51 -11.45 7.54 -12.90
CA SER A 51 -10.00 7.78 -13.02
C SER A 51 -9.27 7.03 -14.15
N GLY A 52 -9.84 6.02 -14.81
CA GLY A 52 -9.14 5.38 -15.95
C GLY A 52 -9.79 4.18 -16.64
N ALA A 53 -10.63 3.41 -15.95
CA ALA A 53 -11.26 2.22 -16.56
C ALA A 53 -12.23 2.62 -17.69
N ALA A 54 -13.03 3.66 -17.44
CA ALA A 54 -13.98 4.19 -18.39
C ALA A 54 -13.32 4.95 -19.56
N ARG A 55 -12.07 5.42 -19.41
CA ARG A 55 -11.34 6.16 -20.44
C ARG A 55 -10.56 5.26 -21.41
N GLY A 56 -10.38 3.98 -21.08
CA GLY A 56 -9.57 3.06 -21.87
C GLY A 56 -8.06 3.26 -21.70
N ASP A 57 -7.64 3.95 -20.64
CA ASP A 57 -6.23 4.25 -20.36
C ASP A 57 -5.46 3.04 -19.79
N PHE A 58 -6.16 1.93 -19.53
CA PHE A 58 -5.54 0.68 -19.10
C PHE A 58 -5.16 -0.20 -20.30
N ALA A 59 -4.02 -0.86 -20.17
CA ALA A 59 -3.60 -1.88 -21.11
C ALA A 59 -4.63 -3.02 -21.17
N THR A 60 -5.00 -3.42 -22.38
CA THR A 60 -5.83 -4.59 -22.63
C THR A 60 -5.13 -5.87 -22.18
N ASP A 61 -5.92 -6.91 -21.93
CA ASP A 61 -5.40 -8.25 -21.60
C ASP A 61 -4.39 -8.76 -22.63
N ALA A 62 -4.56 -8.41 -23.90
CA ALA A 62 -3.65 -8.80 -24.97
C ALA A 62 -2.28 -8.11 -24.81
N GLU A 63 -2.26 -6.82 -24.50
CA GLU A 63 -1.03 -6.06 -24.28
C GLU A 63 -0.29 -6.54 -23.02
N VAL A 64 -1.04 -6.83 -21.95
CA VAL A 64 -0.47 -7.39 -20.71
C VAL A 64 0.16 -8.76 -20.96
N ARG A 65 -0.48 -9.64 -21.75
CA ARG A 65 0.09 -10.96 -22.11
C ARG A 65 1.40 -10.83 -22.89
N VAL A 66 1.49 -9.88 -23.83
CA VAL A 66 2.72 -9.63 -24.60
C VAL A 66 3.87 -9.19 -23.68
N ILE A 67 3.60 -8.28 -22.75
CA ILE A 67 4.61 -7.79 -21.80
C ILE A 67 5.07 -8.92 -20.87
N ARG A 68 4.14 -9.72 -20.33
CA ARG A 68 4.49 -10.86 -19.46
C ARG A 68 5.35 -11.89 -20.18
N ALA A 69 4.99 -12.26 -21.41
CA ALA A 69 5.77 -13.19 -22.22
C ALA A 69 7.20 -12.70 -22.48
N LYS A 70 7.41 -11.39 -22.66
CA LYS A 70 8.75 -10.79 -22.81
C LYS A 70 9.65 -11.06 -21.59
N TYR A 71 9.07 -11.18 -20.40
CA TYR A 71 9.79 -11.42 -19.14
C TYR A 71 9.65 -12.85 -18.61
N GLY A 72 9.00 -13.76 -19.36
CA GLY A 72 8.81 -15.16 -18.95
C GLY A 72 7.86 -15.35 -17.76
N LEU A 73 6.92 -14.41 -17.56
CA LEU A 73 5.90 -14.44 -16.52
C LEU A 73 4.55 -14.97 -17.02
#